data_AF-A0A2V5JWR2-F1
#
_entry.id   AF-A0A2V5JWR2-F1
#
_cell.length_a   1.000
_cell.length_b   1.000
_cell.length_c   1.000
_cell.angle_alpha   90.00
_cell.angle_beta   90.00
_cell.angle_gamma   90.00
#
_symmetry.space_group_name_H-M   'P 1'
#
loop_
_entity.id
_entity.type
_entity.pdbx_description
1 polymer ?
#
loop_
_entity_poly.entity_id
_entity_poly.type
_entity_poly.pdbx_seq_one_letter_code
_entity_poly.pdbx_strand_id
1 'polypeptide(L)' 'REQEVVRLVCEGRSNQEIANDAGLSLPTVKKHVHAIFRKLEVTSRSRLMALMR' A
#
# COMPACT_ATOMS: atom_id res chain seq x y z
N ARG A 1 6.29 9.09 1.40
CA ARG A 1 4.86 8.74 1.59
C ARG A 1 4.50 7.41 0.92
N GLU A 2 4.73 7.21 -0.39
CA GLU A 2 4.45 5.90 -1.02
C GLU A 2 5.29 4.77 -0.43
N GLN A 3 6.57 4.99 -0.11
CA GLN A 3 7.43 3.98 0.54
C GLN A 3 6.90 3.53 1.91
N GLU A 4 6.36 4.45 2.70
CA GLU A 4 5.71 4.17 4.00
C GLU A 4 4.47 3.29 3.80
N VAL A 5 3.62 3.64 2.82
CA VAL A 5 2.46 2.83 2.44
C VAL A 5 2.87 1.44 1.94
N VAL A 6 3.89 1.34 1.07
CA VAL A 6 4.41 0.04 0.58
C VAL A 6 4.84 -0.84 1.75
N ARG A 7 5.63 -0.28 2.68
CA ARG A 7 6.13 -1.03 3.84
C ARG A 7 4.98 -1.60 4.67
N LEU A 8 4.01 -0.75 5.04
CA LEU A 8 2.85 -1.17 5.83
C LEU A 8 1.99 -2.21 5.07
N VAL A 9 1.87 -2.08 3.75
CA VAL A 9 1.22 -3.11 2.91
C VAL A 9 1.95 -4.44 2.99
N CYS A 10 3.29 -4.44 2.93
CA CYS A 10 4.12 -5.65 3.04
C CYS A 10 4.05 -6.28 4.45
N GLU A 11 3.83 -5.46 5.48
CA GLU A 11 3.57 -5.91 6.86
C GLU A 11 2.15 -6.51 7.05
N GLY A 12 1.32 -6.55 5.99
CA GLY A 12 -0.02 -7.14 6.05
C GLY A 12 -1.13 -6.19 6.51
N ARG A 13 -0.83 -4.90 6.76
CA ARG A 13 -1.79 -3.90 7.23
C ARG A 13 -2.87 -3.58 6.19
N SER A 14 -4.13 -3.55 6.59
CA SER A 14 -5.24 -3.07 5.74
C SER A 14 -5.10 -1.59 5.40
N ASN A 15 -5.80 -1.12 4.36
CA ASN A 15 -5.76 0.30 3.99
C ASN A 15 -6.27 1.23 5.10
N GLN A 16 -7.14 0.72 6.00
CA GLN A 16 -7.64 1.48 7.14
C GLN A 16 -6.57 1.59 8.23
N GLU A 17 -5.87 0.50 8.54
CA GLU A 17 -4.74 0.53 9.48
C GLU A 17 -3.62 1.43 8.95
N ILE A 18 -3.29 1.33 7.65
CA ILE A 18 -2.32 2.22 7.01
C ILE A 18 -2.74 3.69 7.11
N ALA A 19 -4.03 3.98 6.95
CA ALA A 19 -4.55 5.34 7.09
C ALA A 19 -4.32 5.88 8.50
N ASN A 20 -4.61 5.05 9.51
CA ASN A 20 -4.39 5.41 10.92
C ASN A 20 -2.89 5.56 11.23
N ASP A 21 -2.07 4.59 10.84
CA ASP A 21 -0.63 4.54 11.15
C ASP A 21 0.15 5.66 10.44
N ALA A 22 -0.22 6.00 9.20
CA ALA A 22 0.43 7.06 8.42
C ALA A 22 -0.16 8.45 8.69
N GLY A 23 -1.24 8.57 9.47
CA GLY A 23 -1.97 9.84 9.64
C GLY A 23 -2.53 10.37 8.31
N LEU A 24 -3.13 9.47 7.52
CA LEU A 24 -3.68 9.76 6.19
C LEU A 24 -5.17 9.45 6.15
N SER A 25 -5.87 10.09 5.21
CA SER A 25 -7.23 9.67 4.88
C SER A 25 -7.22 8.34 4.12
N LEU A 26 -8.23 7.50 4.33
CA LEU A 26 -8.41 6.25 3.58
C LEU A 26 -8.41 6.47 2.04
N PRO A 27 -9.06 7.52 1.48
CA PRO A 27 -8.93 7.85 0.05
C PRO A 27 -7.48 8.11 -0.39
N THR A 28 -6.69 8.83 0.42
CA THR A 28 -5.28 9.11 0.12
C THR A 28 -4.45 7.82 0.10
N VAL A 29 -4.68 6.92 1.07
CA VAL A 29 -4.02 5.60 1.09
C VAL A 29 -4.39 4.80 -0.16
N LYS A 30 -5.67 4.73 -0.53
CA LYS A 30 -6.11 4.04 -1.76
C LYS A 30 -5.41 4.60 -3.01
N LYS A 31 -5.26 5.93 -3.10
CA LYS A 31 -4.54 6.57 -4.20
C LYS A 31 -3.07 6.17 -4.23
N HIS A 32 -2.39 6.14 -3.08
CA HIS A 32 -1.01 5.67 -2.99
C HIS A 32 -0.87 4.19 -3.37
N VAL A 33 -1.71 3.31 -2.83
CA VAL A 33 -1.71 1.88 -3.17
C VAL A 33 -1.91 1.67 -4.67
N HIS A 34 -2.84 2.40 -5.30
CA HIS A 34 -3.06 2.31 -6.74
C HIS A 34 -1.84 2.81 -7.56
N ALA A 35 -1.20 3.91 -7.13
CA ALA A 35 0.01 4.41 -7.77
C ALA A 35 1.18 3.42 -7.66
N ILE A 36 1.34 2.79 -6.49
CA ILE A 36 2.32 1.72 -6.24
C ILE A 36 2.06 0.54 -7.19
N PHE A 37 0.80 0.08 -7.27
CA PHE A 37 0.42 -1.03 -8.15
C PHE A 37 0.74 -0.73 -9.61
N ARG A 38 0.44 0.48 -10.07
CA ARG A 38 0.77 0.92 -11.43
C ARG A 38 2.28 0.99 -11.68
N LYS A 39 3.06 1.49 -10.73
CA LYS A 39 4.53 1.62 -10.85
C LYS A 39 5.24 0.27 -10.88
N LEU A 40 4.68 -0.73 -10.22
CA LEU A 40 5.26 -2.07 -10.10
C LEU A 40 4.59 -3.08 -11.02
N GLU A 41 3.65 -2.63 -11.87
CA GLU A 41 2.89 -3.46 -12.80
C GLU A 41 2.22 -4.67 -12.12
N VAL A 42 1.78 -4.47 -10.86
CA VAL A 42 1.07 -5.49 -10.08
C VAL A 42 -0.42 -5.16 -10.02
N THR A 43 -1.26 -6.18 -10.14
CA THR A 43 -2.73 -6.04 -10.16
C THR A 43 -3.38 -6.37 -8.83
N SER A 44 -2.63 -6.92 -7.87
CA SER A 44 -3.19 -7.36 -6.59
C SER A 44 -2.23 -7.13 -5.44
N ARG A 45 -2.82 -6.90 -4.26
CA ARG A 45 -2.10 -6.79 -3.00
C ARG A 45 -1.26 -8.04 -2.73
N SER A 46 -1.82 -9.22 -2.94
CA SER A 46 -1.12 -10.49 -2.74
C SER A 46 0.10 -10.63 -3.64
N ARG A 47 -0.01 -10.21 -4.91
CA ARG A 47 1.13 -10.17 -5.83
C ARG A 47 2.19 -9.17 -5.39
N LEU A 48 1.79 -7.98 -4.93
CA LEU A 48 2.73 -7.00 -4.37
C LEU A 48 3.49 -7.60 -3.17
N MET A 49 2.79 -8.23 -2.24
CA MET A 49 3.40 -8.87 -1.06
C MET A 49 4.33 -10.03 -1.44
N ALA A 50 4.02 -10.76 -2.51
CA ALA A 50 4.88 -11.84 -3.01
C ALA A 50 6.14 -11.29 -3.74
N LEU A 51 6.04 -10.15 -4.42
CA LEU A 51 7.17 -9.52 -5.13
C LEU A 51 8.17 -8.87 -4.15
N MET A 52 7.68 -8.40 -3.00
CA MET A 52 8.47 -7.69 -1.99
C MET A 52 9.03 -8.62 -0.90
N ARG A 53 8.92 -9.94 -1.10
CA ARG A 53 9.47 -10.98 -0.23
C ARG A 53 10.86 -11.43 -0.66
#